data_AF-A0A5Q4SIT9-F1
#
_entry.id   AF-A0A5Q4SIT9-F1
#
_cell.length_a   1.000
_cell.length_b   1.000
_cell.length_c   1.000
_cell.angle_alpha   90.00
_cell.angle_beta   90.00
_cell.angle_gamma   90.00
#
_symmetry.space_group_name_H-M   'P 1'
#
loop_
_entity.id
_entity.type
_entity.pdbx_description
1 polymer ?
#
loop_
_entity_poly.entity_id
_entity_poly.type
_entity_poly.pdbx_seq_one_letter_code
_entity_poly.pdbx_strand_id
1 'polypeptide(L)'
;MDHEDSSVRHGVARNPHVPAALALRLGADRDLFVRLAVSLRADVTEEQRAAIDYTVPPGRHPVPGWVEERFGDPDALREIAASSHVLLRRGVTCAPALPADVIERLTADEDYFVRLMLCENDHAPHELLVEMFADWNGLSRGMLARRSNFARPGLARFADDSNARLRYAALFDPRGGQDLVERLSHDEEELVGRRAAADPRLPRQRLVELLGERRVARAAARNPTLPAALMHQLLDVAGVDR
;
A
#
# COMPACT_ATOMS: atom_id res chain seq x y z
N MET A 1 32.78 24.11 -11.35
CA MET A 1 31.73 25.11 -11.51
C MET A 1 31.21 25.39 -10.13
N ASP A 2 31.56 26.53 -9.55
CA ASP A 2 31.17 26.89 -8.18
C ASP A 2 30.15 28.03 -8.25
N HIS A 3 28.99 27.76 -8.84
CA HIS A 3 27.89 28.71 -8.89
C HIS A 3 27.22 28.71 -7.51
N GLU A 4 27.01 29.86 -6.87
CA GLU A 4 26.53 29.89 -5.46
C GLU A 4 25.12 29.32 -5.27
N ASP A 5 24.22 29.57 -6.22
CA ASP A 5 22.82 29.12 -6.19
C ASP A 5 22.70 27.60 -6.38
N SER A 6 22.17 26.90 -5.38
CA SER A 6 21.99 25.45 -5.42
C SER A 6 20.86 24.99 -6.33
N SER A 7 19.86 25.84 -6.61
CA SER A 7 18.80 25.53 -7.57
C SER A 7 19.36 25.36 -8.99
N VAL A 8 20.28 26.24 -9.39
CA VAL A 8 20.98 26.15 -10.68
C VAL A 8 21.82 24.88 -10.73
N ARG A 9 22.62 24.59 -9.68
CA ARG A 9 23.44 23.37 -9.63
C ARG A 9 22.59 22.10 -9.65
N HIS A 10 21.44 22.10 -8.98
CA HIS A 10 20.47 21.00 -9.00
C HIS A 10 19.89 20.78 -10.40
N GLY A 11 19.52 21.86 -11.11
CA GLY A 11 19.07 21.78 -12.50
C GLY A 11 20.13 21.17 -13.43
N VAL A 12 21.40 21.59 -13.27
CA VAL A 12 22.54 21.01 -14.02
C VAL A 12 22.73 19.53 -13.67
N ALA A 13 22.66 19.15 -12.39
CA ALA A 13 22.81 17.76 -11.96
C ALA A 13 21.74 16.83 -12.57
N ARG A 14 20.51 17.33 -12.77
CA ARG A 14 19.41 16.57 -13.38
C ARG A 14 19.45 16.53 -14.91
N ASN A 15 20.28 17.36 -15.55
CA ASN A 15 20.27 17.48 -17.00
C ASN A 15 20.98 16.28 -17.66
N PRO A 16 20.29 15.43 -18.44
CA PRO A 16 20.88 14.24 -19.05
C PRO A 16 21.94 14.57 -20.12
N HIS A 17 21.97 15.81 -20.64
CA HIS A 17 22.97 16.25 -21.60
C HIS A 17 24.30 16.68 -20.96
N VAL A 18 24.35 16.82 -19.63
CA VAL A 18 25.62 17.01 -18.91
C VAL A 18 26.32 15.66 -18.82
N PRO A 19 27.57 15.51 -19.29
CA PRO A 19 28.30 14.25 -19.20
C PRO A 19 28.39 13.72 -17.75
N ALA A 20 28.20 12.41 -17.57
CA ALA A 20 28.28 11.73 -16.26
C ALA A 20 29.51 12.15 -15.44
N ALA A 21 30.69 12.18 -16.07
CA ALA A 21 31.94 12.55 -15.41
C ALA A 21 31.91 13.98 -14.81
N LEU A 22 31.20 14.92 -15.44
CA LEU A 22 31.01 16.27 -14.91
C LEU A 22 29.93 16.30 -13.83
N ALA A 23 28.83 15.57 -14.02
CA ALA A 23 27.78 15.45 -13.02
C ALA A 23 28.30 14.82 -11.71
N LEU A 24 29.18 13.81 -11.79
CA LEU A 24 29.79 13.16 -10.63
C LEU A 24 30.62 14.10 -9.76
N ARG A 25 31.15 15.19 -10.33
CA ARG A 25 31.82 16.23 -9.53
C ARG A 25 30.84 16.95 -8.57
N LEU A 26 29.55 16.98 -8.91
CA LEU A 26 28.48 17.47 -8.03
C LEU A 26 28.02 16.41 -7.02
N GLY A 27 28.54 15.18 -7.08
CA GLY A 27 28.31 14.14 -6.06
C GLY A 27 28.89 14.50 -4.68
N ALA A 28 29.81 15.47 -4.63
CA ALA A 28 30.35 16.05 -3.39
C ALA A 28 29.82 17.46 -3.11
N ASP A 29 28.70 17.87 -3.73
CA ASP A 29 28.13 19.20 -3.52
C ASP A 29 27.70 19.42 -2.06
N ARG A 30 27.85 20.65 -1.57
CA ARG A 30 27.43 21.05 -0.23
C ARG A 30 25.92 20.89 -0.01
N ASP A 31 25.13 20.99 -1.08
CA ASP A 31 23.67 20.83 -1.03
C ASP A 31 23.27 19.35 -1.22
N LEU A 32 22.53 18.81 -0.25
CA LEU A 32 22.04 17.42 -0.25
C LEU A 32 21.14 17.11 -1.45
N PHE A 33 20.33 18.07 -1.92
CA PHE A 33 19.45 17.87 -3.06
C PHE A 33 20.21 17.84 -4.39
N VAL A 34 21.36 18.50 -4.47
CA VAL A 34 22.25 18.39 -5.64
C VAL A 34 22.87 16.99 -5.67
N ARG A 35 23.40 16.51 -4.53
CA ARG A 35 23.95 15.15 -4.41
C ARG A 35 22.91 14.07 -4.76
N LEU A 36 21.70 14.20 -4.20
CA LEU A 36 20.57 13.31 -4.51
C LEU A 36 20.18 13.35 -6.00
N ALA A 37 20.24 14.51 -6.65
CA ALA A 37 19.97 14.59 -8.08
C ALA A 37 21.01 13.82 -8.91
N VAL A 38 22.29 13.93 -8.58
CA VAL A 38 23.36 13.15 -9.23
C VAL A 38 23.16 11.65 -8.98
N SER A 39 22.84 11.28 -7.74
CA SER A 39 22.60 9.88 -7.35
C SER A 39 21.34 9.28 -7.96
N LEU A 40 20.54 10.02 -8.73
CA LEU A 40 19.35 9.54 -9.44
C LEU A 40 19.52 9.48 -10.95
N ARG A 41 20.68 9.86 -11.49
CA ARG A 41 20.92 9.84 -12.93
C ARG A 41 21.03 8.42 -13.50
N ALA A 42 20.64 8.26 -14.76
CA ALA A 42 20.70 6.98 -15.49
C ALA A 42 22.13 6.57 -15.85
N ASP A 43 22.99 7.56 -16.15
CA ASP A 43 24.37 7.38 -16.62
C ASP A 43 25.40 7.29 -15.47
N VAL A 44 24.92 7.16 -14.23
CA VAL A 44 25.72 6.91 -13.03
C VAL A 44 25.61 5.42 -12.69
N THR A 45 26.75 4.74 -12.63
CA THR A 45 26.80 3.31 -12.26
C THR A 45 26.42 3.09 -10.80
N GLU A 46 26.08 1.87 -10.42
CA GLU A 46 25.73 1.54 -9.03
C GLU A 46 26.87 1.84 -8.06
N GLU A 47 28.12 1.51 -8.42
CA GLU A 47 29.31 1.80 -7.59
C GLU A 47 29.47 3.30 -7.37
N GLN A 48 29.37 4.10 -8.43
CA GLN A 48 29.43 5.55 -8.33
C GLN A 48 28.28 6.13 -7.51
N ARG A 49 27.08 5.59 -7.67
CA ARG A 49 25.87 5.99 -6.93
C ARG A 49 26.03 5.73 -5.43
N ALA A 50 26.53 4.54 -5.07
CA ALA A 50 26.78 4.14 -3.69
C ALA A 50 27.89 4.96 -3.02
N ALA A 51 28.82 5.53 -3.81
CA ALA A 51 29.87 6.40 -3.30
C ALA A 51 29.40 7.85 -3.01
N ILE A 52 28.20 8.24 -3.45
CA ILE A 52 27.64 9.57 -3.18
C ILE A 52 26.99 9.56 -1.80
N ASP A 53 27.42 10.46 -0.91
CA ASP A 53 26.73 10.71 0.35
C ASP A 53 25.44 11.51 0.07
N TYR A 54 24.35 10.82 -0.25
CA TYR A 54 23.03 11.44 -0.42
C TYR A 54 22.11 11.05 0.75
N THR A 55 21.12 11.91 1.00
CA THR A 55 20.04 11.61 1.95
C THR A 55 18.72 11.68 1.20
N VAL A 56 17.87 10.67 1.40
CA VAL A 56 16.52 10.66 0.85
C VAL A 56 15.57 11.35 1.83
N PRO A 57 14.93 12.48 1.46
CA PRO A 57 13.96 13.12 2.32
C PRO A 57 12.78 12.19 2.63
N PRO A 58 12.11 12.34 3.78
CA PRO A 58 10.94 11.54 4.10
C PRO A 58 9.83 11.78 3.06
N GLY A 59 9.02 10.74 2.82
CA GLY A 59 7.86 10.80 1.94
C GLY A 59 8.06 10.16 0.56
N ARG A 60 7.11 10.42 -0.34
CA ARG A 60 7.13 9.91 -1.71
C ARG A 60 7.90 10.84 -2.62
N HIS A 61 8.62 10.23 -3.54
CA HIS A 61 9.38 10.92 -4.57
C HIS A 61 8.94 10.43 -5.94
N PRO A 62 8.97 11.30 -6.97
CA PRO A 62 8.71 10.88 -8.34
C PRO A 62 9.65 9.75 -8.75
N VAL A 63 9.12 8.81 -9.53
CA VAL A 63 9.95 7.78 -10.15
C VAL A 63 10.87 8.47 -11.18
N PRO A 64 12.17 8.17 -11.21
CA PRO A 64 13.03 8.70 -12.26
C PRO A 64 12.54 8.24 -13.64
N GLY A 65 12.42 9.14 -14.61
CA GLY A 65 11.87 8.79 -15.94
C GLY A 65 12.61 7.65 -16.63
N TRP A 66 13.93 7.57 -16.46
CA TRP A 66 14.73 6.46 -17.00
C TRP A 66 14.39 5.11 -16.35
N VAL A 67 13.88 5.07 -15.11
CA VAL A 67 13.41 3.82 -14.49
C VAL A 67 12.09 3.39 -15.14
N GLU A 68 11.18 4.34 -15.40
CA GLU A 68 9.90 4.07 -16.08
C GLU A 68 10.10 3.50 -17.49
N GLU A 69 11.07 4.05 -18.23
CA GLU A 69 11.47 3.56 -19.56
C GLU A 69 11.95 2.09 -19.56
N ARG A 70 12.33 1.56 -18.39
CA ARG A 70 12.87 0.19 -18.22
C ARG A 70 11.84 -0.81 -17.69
N PHE A 71 10.60 -0.39 -17.45
CA PHE A 71 9.55 -1.29 -16.94
C PHE A 71 9.25 -2.51 -17.80
N GLY A 72 9.54 -2.45 -19.11
CA GLY A 72 9.39 -3.57 -20.03
C GLY A 72 10.56 -4.56 -20.05
N ASP A 73 11.63 -4.32 -19.28
CA ASP A 73 12.87 -5.10 -19.29
C ASP A 73 13.07 -5.81 -17.94
N PRO A 74 12.76 -7.12 -17.84
CA PRO A 74 12.92 -7.88 -16.60
C PRO A 74 14.32 -7.85 -15.99
N ASP A 75 15.37 -7.82 -16.81
CA ASP A 75 16.74 -7.82 -16.33
C ASP A 75 17.12 -6.44 -15.77
N ALA A 76 16.67 -5.37 -16.43
CA ALA A 76 16.78 -4.03 -15.86
C ALA A 76 16.04 -3.90 -14.52
N LEU A 77 14.84 -4.48 -14.41
CA LEU A 77 14.08 -4.47 -13.15
C LEU A 77 14.83 -5.20 -12.03
N ARG A 78 15.52 -6.31 -12.32
CA ARG A 78 16.39 -7.01 -11.36
C ARG A 78 17.56 -6.16 -10.92
N GLU A 79 18.25 -5.53 -11.87
CA GLU A 79 19.38 -4.64 -11.59
C GLU A 79 18.95 -3.47 -10.70
N ILE A 80 17.86 -2.80 -11.03
CA ILE A 80 17.38 -1.63 -10.29
C ILE A 80 16.84 -2.04 -8.91
N ALA A 81 16.15 -3.18 -8.80
CA ALA A 81 15.72 -3.74 -7.51
C ALA A 81 16.90 -4.15 -6.61
N ALA A 82 18.07 -4.39 -7.20
CA ALA A 82 19.30 -4.69 -6.47
C ALA A 82 20.10 -3.45 -6.05
N SER A 83 19.72 -2.25 -6.52
CA SER A 83 20.41 -1.01 -6.18
C SER A 83 20.38 -0.71 -4.67
N SER A 84 21.47 -0.19 -4.15
CA SER A 84 21.55 0.41 -2.80
C SER A 84 20.65 1.65 -2.68
N HIS A 85 20.28 2.27 -3.80
CA HIS A 85 19.50 3.50 -3.81
C HIS A 85 18.00 3.23 -3.63
N VAL A 86 17.51 3.52 -2.43
CA VAL A 86 16.12 3.24 -2.03
C VAL A 86 15.06 3.85 -2.96
N LEU A 87 15.27 5.05 -3.51
CA LEU A 87 14.29 5.63 -4.46
C LEU A 87 14.22 4.87 -5.79
N LEU A 88 15.30 4.20 -6.20
CA LEU A 88 15.27 3.35 -7.39
C LEU A 88 14.47 2.08 -7.11
N ARG A 89 14.70 1.43 -5.96
CA ARG A 89 13.91 0.27 -5.52
C ARG A 89 12.43 0.61 -5.34
N ARG A 90 12.10 1.77 -4.75
CA ARG A 90 10.72 2.29 -4.68
C ARG A 90 10.15 2.50 -6.10
N GLY A 91 10.93 3.07 -7.01
CA GLY A 91 10.54 3.30 -8.39
C GLY A 91 10.20 2.02 -9.15
N VAL A 92 10.96 0.94 -8.94
CA VAL A 92 10.70 -0.38 -9.54
C VAL A 92 9.32 -0.90 -9.19
N THR A 93 8.83 -0.66 -7.96
CA THR A 93 7.49 -1.14 -7.57
C THR A 93 6.35 -0.55 -8.41
N CYS A 94 6.59 0.56 -9.12
CA CYS A 94 5.60 1.20 -9.98
C CYS A 94 5.51 0.55 -11.38
N ALA A 95 6.38 -0.41 -11.70
CA ALA A 95 6.30 -1.15 -12.96
C ALA A 95 4.94 -1.88 -13.06
N PRO A 96 4.32 -1.96 -14.26
CA PRO A 96 3.04 -2.65 -14.44
C PRO A 96 3.09 -4.14 -14.11
N ALA A 97 4.26 -4.77 -14.25
CA ALA A 97 4.51 -6.16 -13.90
C ALA A 97 5.94 -6.30 -13.35
N LEU A 98 6.11 -7.18 -12.36
CA LEU A 98 7.41 -7.50 -11.77
C LEU A 98 7.72 -8.99 -11.93
N PRO A 99 8.99 -9.35 -12.23
CA PRO A 99 9.45 -10.72 -12.11
C PRO A 99 9.27 -11.27 -10.68
N ALA A 100 9.02 -12.57 -10.55
CA ALA A 100 8.77 -13.19 -9.25
C ALA A 100 9.95 -13.04 -8.27
N ASP A 101 11.18 -13.14 -8.77
CA ASP A 101 12.40 -12.95 -7.99
C ASP A 101 12.61 -11.50 -7.53
N VAL A 102 12.12 -10.53 -8.32
CA VAL A 102 12.09 -9.11 -7.91
C VAL A 102 11.06 -8.90 -6.80
N ILE A 103 9.87 -9.50 -6.90
CA ILE A 103 8.85 -9.45 -5.84
C ILE A 103 9.39 -10.05 -4.54
N GLU A 104 10.05 -11.21 -4.62
CA GLU A 104 10.67 -11.87 -3.46
C GLU A 104 11.70 -10.96 -2.79
N ARG A 105 12.60 -10.38 -3.58
CA ARG A 105 13.62 -9.43 -3.07
C ARG A 105 12.99 -8.22 -2.39
N LEU A 106 12.03 -7.55 -3.05
CA LEU A 106 11.40 -6.33 -2.53
C LEU A 106 10.47 -6.61 -1.36
N THR A 107 9.96 -7.84 -1.22
CA THR A 107 9.21 -8.28 -0.04
C THR A 107 10.07 -8.27 1.22
N ALA A 108 11.35 -8.63 1.07
CA ALA A 108 12.33 -8.64 2.15
C ALA A 108 13.12 -7.32 2.29
N ASP A 109 12.70 -6.24 1.60
CA ASP A 109 13.42 -4.97 1.63
C ASP A 109 13.38 -4.33 3.04
N GLU A 110 14.52 -3.78 3.45
CA GLU A 110 14.64 -3.06 4.72
C GLU A 110 13.84 -1.75 4.73
N ASP A 111 13.64 -1.12 3.57
CA ASP A 111 12.89 0.12 3.47
C ASP A 111 11.38 -0.15 3.52
N TYR A 112 10.75 0.40 4.55
CA TYR A 112 9.31 0.29 4.76
C TYR A 112 8.49 0.76 3.56
N PHE A 113 8.93 1.81 2.86
CA PHE A 113 8.20 2.34 1.72
C PHE A 113 8.36 1.48 0.46
N VAL A 114 9.46 0.75 0.29
CA VAL A 114 9.56 -0.28 -0.76
C VAL A 114 8.48 -1.34 -0.53
N ARG A 115 8.40 -1.90 0.69
CA ARG A 115 7.40 -2.91 1.05
C ARG A 115 5.96 -2.37 0.94
N LEU A 116 5.70 -1.16 1.43
CA LEU A 116 4.40 -0.50 1.30
C LEU A 116 4.02 -0.26 -0.16
N MET A 117 4.93 0.24 -0.99
CA MET A 117 4.64 0.53 -2.39
C MET A 117 4.45 -0.75 -3.20
N LEU A 118 5.15 -1.85 -2.86
CA LEU A 118 4.89 -3.17 -3.43
C LEU A 118 3.45 -3.62 -3.15
N CYS A 119 2.93 -3.35 -1.95
CA CYS A 119 1.53 -3.58 -1.59
C CYS A 119 0.57 -2.66 -2.35
N GLU A 120 0.88 -1.37 -2.43
CA GLU A 120 0.03 -0.39 -3.11
C GLU A 120 -0.02 -0.55 -4.62
N ASN A 121 1.02 -1.11 -5.23
CA ASN A 121 1.08 -1.39 -6.66
C ASN A 121 0.62 -2.81 -7.01
N ASP A 122 -0.05 -3.50 -6.08
CA ASP A 122 -0.68 -4.82 -6.27
C ASP A 122 0.27 -5.99 -6.61
N HIS A 123 1.55 -5.84 -6.27
CA HIS A 123 2.57 -6.88 -6.52
C HIS A 123 2.82 -7.77 -5.30
N ALA A 124 2.50 -7.28 -4.10
CA ALA A 124 2.90 -7.94 -2.86
C ALA A 124 2.24 -9.32 -2.66
N PRO A 125 2.97 -10.26 -2.04
CA PRO A 125 2.41 -11.53 -1.58
C PRO A 125 1.42 -11.30 -0.41
N HIS A 126 0.59 -12.32 -0.16
CA HIS A 126 -0.48 -12.27 0.83
C HIS A 126 0.01 -11.85 2.23
N GLU A 127 1.05 -12.49 2.76
CA GLU A 127 1.50 -12.26 4.13
C GLU A 127 2.04 -10.84 4.32
N LEU A 128 2.79 -10.31 3.35
CA LEU A 128 3.24 -8.91 3.40
C LEU A 128 2.05 -7.94 3.35
N LEU A 129 1.04 -8.20 2.53
CA LEU A 129 -0.17 -7.37 2.48
C LEU A 129 -0.90 -7.34 3.83
N VAL A 130 -0.97 -8.47 4.53
CA VAL A 130 -1.60 -8.55 5.86
C VAL A 130 -0.77 -7.82 6.91
N GLU A 131 0.56 -8.00 6.91
CA GLU A 131 1.49 -7.26 7.77
C GLU A 131 1.31 -5.74 7.59
N MET A 132 1.43 -5.27 6.34
CA MET A 132 1.32 -3.85 6.02
C MET A 132 -0.09 -3.31 6.32
N PHE A 133 -1.15 -4.09 6.10
CA PHE A 133 -2.51 -3.68 6.45
C PHE A 133 -2.71 -3.50 7.97
N ALA A 134 -2.09 -4.37 8.77
CA ALA A 134 -2.16 -4.31 10.23
C ALA A 134 -1.37 -3.12 10.79
N ASP A 135 -0.20 -2.84 10.24
CA ASP A 135 0.72 -1.83 10.75
C ASP A 135 0.47 -0.41 10.17
N TRP A 136 0.15 -0.30 8.88
CA TRP A 136 0.08 0.99 8.19
C TRP A 136 -1.08 1.88 8.65
N ASN A 137 -0.71 3.10 9.09
CA ASN A 137 -1.65 4.12 9.57
C ASN A 137 -2.04 5.17 8.51
N GLY A 138 -1.54 5.07 7.28
CA GLY A 138 -1.82 6.06 6.25
C GLY A 138 -3.13 5.84 5.49
N LEU A 139 -3.45 6.81 4.63
CA LEU A 139 -4.72 6.88 3.89
C LEU A 139 -4.96 5.69 2.96
N SER A 140 -3.91 5.01 2.50
CA SER A 140 -4.00 3.84 1.62
C SER A 140 -4.35 2.53 2.34
N ARG A 141 -4.51 2.50 3.67
CA ARG A 141 -4.86 1.25 4.39
C ARG A 141 -6.10 0.55 3.83
N GLY A 142 -7.18 1.29 3.56
CA GLY A 142 -8.40 0.73 2.98
C GLY A 142 -8.24 0.24 1.53
N MET A 143 -7.22 0.75 0.82
CA MET A 143 -6.84 0.27 -0.51
C MET A 143 -6.08 -1.05 -0.43
N LEU A 144 -5.28 -1.29 0.61
CA LEU A 144 -4.56 -2.56 0.78
C LEU A 144 -5.51 -3.76 0.88
N ALA A 145 -6.64 -3.62 1.59
CA ALA A 145 -7.66 -4.68 1.68
C ALA A 145 -8.36 -5.00 0.34
N ARG A 146 -8.18 -4.16 -0.69
CA ARG A 146 -8.72 -4.34 -2.05
C ARG A 146 -7.70 -4.90 -3.03
N ARG A 147 -6.48 -5.20 -2.58
CA ARG A 147 -5.42 -5.78 -3.40
C ARG A 147 -5.73 -7.23 -3.75
N SER A 148 -5.33 -7.65 -4.94
CA SER A 148 -5.71 -8.94 -5.53
C SER A 148 -5.27 -10.14 -4.68
N ASN A 149 -4.13 -10.01 -3.98
CA ASN A 149 -3.60 -11.04 -3.08
C ASN A 149 -4.01 -10.88 -1.61
N PHE A 150 -4.85 -9.91 -1.25
CA PHE A 150 -5.24 -9.70 0.15
C PHE A 150 -6.18 -10.79 0.67
N ALA A 151 -7.30 -11.03 -0.02
CA ALA A 151 -8.34 -11.97 0.43
C ALA A 151 -7.98 -13.43 0.07
N ARG A 152 -7.08 -14.05 0.86
CA ARG A 152 -6.67 -15.45 0.71
C ARG A 152 -7.15 -16.30 1.90
N PRO A 153 -7.29 -17.64 1.71
CA PRO A 153 -7.59 -18.54 2.80
C PRO A 153 -6.59 -18.44 3.95
N GLY A 154 -7.07 -18.51 5.19
CA GLY A 154 -6.25 -18.52 6.39
C GLY A 154 -6.35 -17.25 7.22
N LEU A 155 -6.97 -16.19 6.70
CA LEU A 155 -7.26 -14.94 7.44
C LEU A 155 -8.16 -15.18 8.67
N ALA A 156 -9.01 -16.20 8.66
CA ALA A 156 -9.89 -16.55 9.78
C ALA A 156 -9.13 -16.87 11.08
N ARG A 157 -7.83 -17.21 11.00
CA ARG A 157 -6.95 -17.42 12.16
C ARG A 157 -6.85 -16.19 13.07
N PHE A 158 -7.09 -15.00 12.51
CA PHE A 158 -6.98 -13.73 13.23
C PHE A 158 -8.26 -13.32 13.96
N ALA A 159 -9.29 -14.17 14.01
CA ALA A 159 -10.58 -13.78 14.58
C ALA A 159 -10.53 -13.35 16.04
N ASP A 160 -9.54 -13.85 16.80
CA ASP A 160 -9.36 -13.56 18.22
C ASP A 160 -8.06 -12.77 18.48
N ASP A 161 -7.47 -12.17 17.43
CA ASP A 161 -6.22 -11.41 17.54
C ASP A 161 -6.40 -10.13 18.36
N SER A 162 -5.43 -9.79 19.19
CA SER A 162 -5.42 -8.53 19.96
C SER A 162 -5.50 -7.28 19.07
N ASN A 163 -4.95 -7.34 17.86
CA ASN A 163 -5.01 -6.26 16.89
C ASN A 163 -6.35 -6.31 16.13
N ALA A 164 -7.19 -5.29 16.37
CA ALA A 164 -8.50 -5.20 15.74
C ALA A 164 -8.45 -5.10 14.20
N ARG A 165 -7.32 -4.68 13.61
CA ARG A 165 -7.14 -4.71 12.15
C ARG A 165 -6.97 -6.13 11.64
N LEU A 166 -6.29 -7.00 12.38
CA LEU A 166 -6.19 -8.41 12.00
C LEU A 166 -7.55 -9.11 12.15
N ARG A 167 -8.32 -8.79 13.19
CA ARG A 167 -9.73 -9.24 13.29
C ARG A 167 -10.59 -8.72 12.13
N TYR A 168 -10.42 -7.46 11.73
CA TYR A 168 -11.06 -6.90 10.53
C TYR A 168 -10.66 -7.67 9.26
N ALA A 169 -9.38 -8.02 9.12
CA ALA A 169 -8.87 -8.80 8.00
C ALA A 169 -9.45 -10.22 7.96
N ALA A 170 -9.75 -10.84 9.10
CA ALA A 170 -10.39 -12.15 9.18
C ALA A 170 -11.72 -12.22 8.40
N LEU A 171 -12.48 -11.12 8.35
CA LEU A 171 -13.72 -11.02 7.58
C LEU A 171 -13.52 -11.11 6.06
N PHE A 172 -12.28 -11.02 5.56
CA PHE A 172 -11.95 -11.20 4.14
C PHE A 172 -11.54 -12.63 3.79
N ASP A 173 -11.53 -13.57 4.76
CA ASP A 173 -11.25 -14.97 4.45
C ASP A 173 -12.32 -15.55 3.51
N PRO A 174 -11.96 -16.01 2.30
CA PRO A 174 -12.90 -16.63 1.38
C PRO A 174 -13.45 -17.99 1.87
N ARG A 175 -12.78 -18.63 2.84
CA ARG A 175 -13.24 -19.85 3.52
C ARG A 175 -13.88 -19.55 4.87
N GLY A 176 -13.97 -18.27 5.27
CA GLY A 176 -14.69 -17.86 6.48
C GLY A 176 -16.19 -18.12 6.35
N GLY A 177 -16.75 -18.88 7.29
CA GLY A 177 -18.18 -19.20 7.35
C GLY A 177 -19.03 -18.16 8.07
N GLN A 178 -20.32 -18.46 8.26
CA GLN A 178 -21.26 -17.59 8.97
C GLN A 178 -20.87 -17.41 10.43
N ASP A 179 -20.41 -18.48 11.11
CA ASP A 179 -19.99 -18.45 12.51
C ASP A 179 -18.88 -17.42 12.78
N LEU A 180 -17.94 -17.27 11.84
CA LEU A 180 -16.88 -16.26 11.92
C LEU A 180 -17.48 -14.85 11.90
N VAL A 181 -18.38 -14.60 10.94
CA VAL A 181 -19.01 -13.30 10.73
C VAL A 181 -19.93 -12.95 11.89
N GLU A 182 -20.72 -13.91 12.39
CA GLU A 182 -21.58 -13.75 13.54
C GLU A 182 -20.77 -13.43 14.80
N ARG A 183 -19.70 -14.18 15.06
CA ARG A 183 -18.78 -13.88 16.17
C ARG A 183 -18.23 -12.45 16.07
N LEU A 184 -17.65 -12.08 14.93
CA LEU A 184 -17.06 -10.75 14.73
C LEU A 184 -18.11 -9.62 14.63
N SER A 185 -19.40 -9.93 14.53
CA SER A 185 -20.47 -8.94 14.69
C SER A 185 -20.60 -8.42 16.13
N HIS A 186 -20.07 -9.16 17.10
CA HIS A 186 -20.02 -8.79 18.52
C HIS A 186 -18.72 -8.09 18.91
N ASP A 187 -17.82 -7.84 17.95
CA ASP A 187 -16.50 -7.26 18.22
C ASP A 187 -16.61 -5.87 18.87
N GLU A 188 -15.81 -5.64 19.91
CA GLU A 188 -15.75 -4.37 20.63
C GLU A 188 -15.28 -3.22 19.74
N GLU A 189 -14.43 -3.50 18.75
CA GLU A 189 -13.99 -2.52 17.76
C GLU A 189 -15.10 -2.25 16.74
N GLU A 190 -15.50 -1.00 16.64
CA GLU A 190 -16.63 -0.58 15.80
C GLU A 190 -16.39 -0.86 14.32
N LEU A 191 -15.16 -0.71 13.84
CA LEU A 191 -14.84 -1.01 12.45
C LEU A 191 -15.03 -2.49 12.09
N VAL A 192 -14.72 -3.40 13.01
CA VAL A 192 -14.89 -4.84 12.81
C VAL A 192 -16.38 -5.18 12.82
N GLY A 193 -17.10 -4.73 13.85
CA GLY A 193 -18.54 -4.95 13.96
C GLY A 193 -19.33 -4.40 12.77
N ARG A 194 -19.00 -3.19 12.29
CA ARG A 194 -19.63 -2.60 11.08
C ARG A 194 -19.35 -3.42 9.82
N ARG A 195 -18.14 -3.96 9.65
CA ARG A 195 -17.82 -4.78 8.47
C ARG A 195 -18.53 -6.13 8.52
N ALA A 196 -18.65 -6.74 9.70
CA ALA A 196 -19.42 -7.97 9.91
C ALA A 196 -20.92 -7.73 9.68
N ALA A 197 -21.47 -6.62 10.18
CA ALA A 197 -22.86 -6.21 9.98
C ALA A 197 -23.23 -6.04 8.49
N ALA A 198 -22.29 -5.61 7.66
CA ALA A 198 -22.46 -5.46 6.22
C ALA A 198 -22.11 -6.72 5.39
N ASP A 199 -21.66 -7.81 6.04
CA ASP A 199 -21.23 -9.02 5.33
C ASP A 199 -22.44 -9.87 4.90
N PRO A 200 -22.52 -10.31 3.64
CA PRO A 200 -23.64 -11.13 3.15
C PRO A 200 -23.79 -12.47 3.87
N ARG A 201 -22.73 -12.98 4.50
CA ARG A 201 -22.76 -14.26 5.23
C ARG A 201 -23.40 -14.15 6.60
N LEU A 202 -23.64 -12.93 7.11
CA LEU A 202 -24.20 -12.74 8.46
C LEU A 202 -25.59 -13.41 8.56
N PRO A 203 -25.83 -14.24 9.59
CA PRO A 203 -27.15 -14.83 9.81
C PRO A 203 -28.25 -13.79 9.95
N ARG A 204 -29.40 -14.05 9.32
CA ARG A 204 -30.55 -13.12 9.29
C ARG A 204 -31.00 -12.68 10.67
N GLN A 205 -31.05 -13.60 11.64
CA GLN A 205 -31.48 -13.28 13.00
C GLN A 205 -30.57 -12.21 13.61
N ARG A 206 -29.25 -12.42 13.57
CA ARG A 206 -28.28 -11.44 14.05
C ARG A 206 -28.38 -10.12 13.28
N LEU A 207 -28.53 -10.17 11.95
CA LEU A 207 -28.70 -8.96 11.13
C LEU A 207 -29.89 -8.10 11.59
N VAL A 208 -31.02 -8.72 11.95
CA VAL A 208 -32.21 -8.01 12.45
C VAL A 208 -31.94 -7.38 13.82
N GLU A 209 -31.27 -8.08 14.72
CA GLU A 209 -30.87 -7.53 16.03
C GLU A 209 -29.98 -6.28 15.85
N LEU A 210 -29.02 -6.34 14.93
CA LEU A 210 -28.09 -5.24 14.66
C LEU A 210 -28.77 -3.98 14.12
N LEU A 211 -29.97 -4.06 13.54
CA LEU A 211 -30.74 -2.86 13.14
C LEU A 211 -31.13 -1.99 14.33
N GLY A 212 -31.27 -2.58 15.53
CA GLY A 212 -31.51 -1.85 16.78
C GLY A 212 -30.24 -1.34 17.46
N GLU A 213 -29.07 -1.87 17.09
CA GLU A 213 -27.80 -1.52 17.72
C GLU A 213 -27.18 -0.26 17.08
N ARG A 214 -27.36 0.90 17.72
CA ARG A 214 -26.97 2.23 17.20
C ARG A 214 -25.58 2.27 16.54
N ARG A 215 -24.58 1.59 17.11
CA ARG A 215 -23.19 1.53 16.63
C ARG A 215 -23.06 0.95 15.22
N VAL A 216 -23.87 -0.05 14.88
CA VAL A 216 -23.76 -0.83 13.64
C VAL A 216 -25.03 -0.85 12.79
N ALA A 217 -26.14 -0.26 13.27
CA ALA A 217 -27.43 -0.21 12.59
C ALA A 217 -27.34 0.29 11.15
N ARG A 218 -26.55 1.34 10.88
CA ARG A 218 -26.34 1.84 9.51
C ARG A 218 -25.67 0.82 8.60
N ALA A 219 -24.74 0.02 9.11
CA ALA A 219 -24.08 -1.03 8.34
C ALA A 219 -25.02 -2.21 8.10
N ALA A 220 -25.77 -2.62 9.12
CA ALA A 220 -26.82 -3.65 9.02
C ALA A 220 -27.90 -3.26 7.99
N ALA A 221 -28.36 -2.00 8.01
CA ALA A 221 -29.33 -1.49 7.03
C ALA A 221 -28.81 -1.50 5.59
N ARG A 222 -27.48 -1.49 5.40
CA ARG A 222 -26.81 -1.58 4.09
C ARG A 222 -26.45 -3.00 3.69
N ASN A 223 -26.74 -4.00 4.54
CA ASN A 223 -26.40 -5.38 4.24
C ASN A 223 -27.18 -5.84 3.00
N PRO A 224 -26.53 -6.42 1.98
CA PRO A 224 -27.19 -6.83 0.74
C PRO A 224 -28.18 -7.99 0.92
N THR A 225 -28.14 -8.72 2.04
CA THR A 225 -29.09 -9.81 2.32
C THR A 225 -30.27 -9.37 3.17
N LEU A 226 -30.36 -8.08 3.53
CA LEU A 226 -31.51 -7.54 4.27
C LEU A 226 -32.80 -7.70 3.41
N PRO A 227 -33.85 -8.38 3.92
CA PRO A 227 -35.08 -8.54 3.15
C PRO A 227 -35.77 -7.19 2.87
N ALA A 228 -36.27 -7.02 1.64
CA ALA A 228 -36.98 -5.81 1.21
C ALA A 228 -38.15 -5.44 2.14
N ALA A 229 -38.88 -6.44 2.67
CA ALA A 229 -39.95 -6.21 3.63
C ALA A 229 -39.47 -5.46 4.89
N LEU A 230 -38.27 -5.77 5.40
CA LEU A 230 -37.68 -5.04 6.53
C LEU A 230 -37.20 -3.65 6.11
N MET A 231 -36.68 -3.49 4.89
CA MET A 231 -36.33 -2.16 4.36
C MET A 231 -37.56 -1.26 4.29
N HIS A 232 -38.70 -1.77 3.80
CA HIS A 232 -39.97 -1.02 3.79
C HIS A 232 -40.41 -0.64 5.19
N GLN A 233 -40.34 -1.54 6.17
CA GLN A 233 -40.66 -1.22 7.56
C GLN A 233 -39.75 -0.11 8.13
N LEU A 234 -38.45 -0.15 7.81
CA LEU A 234 -37.51 0.90 8.23
C LEU A 234 -37.87 2.25 7.60
N LEU A 235 -38.29 2.27 6.34
CA LEU A 235 -38.73 3.49 5.64
C LEU A 235 -40.07 4.02 6.18
N ASP A 236 -41.03 3.13 6.47
CA ASP A 236 -42.31 3.50 7.08
C ASP A 236 -42.07 4.16 8.46
N VAL A 237 -41.18 3.60 9.29
CA VAL A 237 -40.79 4.18 10.58
C VAL A 237 -40.07 5.53 10.41
N ALA A 238 -39.34 5.71 9.30
CA ALA A 238 -38.67 6.97 8.97
C ALA A 238 -39.63 8.02 8.36
N GLY A 239 -40.90 7.69 8.13
CA GLY A 239 -41.89 8.60 7.53
C GLY A 239 -41.66 8.86 6.04
N VAL A 240 -41.05 7.90 5.32
CA VAL A 240 -40.91 7.98 3.87
C VAL A 240 -42.17 7.39 3.23
N ASP A 241 -42.99 8.24 2.61
CA ASP A 241 -44.19 7.81 1.89
C ASP A 241 -43.82 6.89 0.70
N ARG A 242 -44.64 5.85 0.48
CA ARG A 242 -44.42 4.80 -0.53
C ARG A 242 -44.78 5.24 -1.94
#